data_AF-A0A9E2JZN1-F1
#
_entry.id   AF-A0A9E2JZN1-F1
#
_cell.length_a   1.000
_cell.length_b   1.000
_cell.length_c   1.000
_cell.angle_alpha   90.00
_cell.angle_beta   90.00
_cell.angle_gamma   90.00
#
_symmetry.space_group_name_H-M   'P 1'
#
loop_
_entity.id
_entity.type
_entity.pdbx_description
1 polymer ?
#
loop_
_entity_poly.entity_id
_entity_poly.type
_entity_poly.pdbx_seq_one_letter_code
_entity_poly.pdbx_strand_id
1 'polypeptide(L)'
;MAKVFQDIQILRVNYLRGPNIWTYRPIIEALIDLGEFEDYPSNSIEGFNDRLNGWLPGLVEHHCGVGFRGGFLSRLVDGTWMGHVMEHVSIELQLMAGARAEFGKAREISKRGVYKVVFRTEHETLGRESFKAAHQIVMAAANNLPYDIDATVDHLRKVADTFCLGPSTSCIVDAASAAKIPHIRLTEGNLVQLGYGSRQRRIWTAETDRTSAIAEGISSYKDLTKELLAQAGIPVPEGQEVKNAEDAWKAAQDIGLPVVVKPLDGQRGWGVSLDVRTEQG
;
A
#
# COMPACT_ATOMS: atom_id res chain seq x y z
N MET A 1 -19.10 -11.25 35.30
CA MET A 1 -19.32 -10.88 33.89
C MET A 1 -18.19 -9.96 33.49
N ALA A 2 -17.54 -10.19 32.34
CA ALA A 2 -16.52 -9.29 31.84
C ALA A 2 -17.14 -7.89 31.62
N LYS A 3 -16.39 -6.84 31.98
CA LYS A 3 -16.82 -5.45 31.71
C LYS A 3 -16.98 -5.27 30.20
N VAL A 4 -18.09 -4.68 29.78
CA VAL A 4 -18.32 -4.27 28.40
C VAL A 4 -18.01 -2.78 28.30
N PHE A 5 -17.06 -2.44 27.43
CA PHE A 5 -16.62 -1.08 27.18
C PHE A 5 -17.50 -0.38 26.15
N GLN A 6 -17.88 0.86 26.45
CA GLN A 6 -18.58 1.76 25.56
C GLN A 6 -17.69 2.25 24.42
N ASP A 7 -18.33 2.62 23.31
CA ASP A 7 -17.65 2.97 22.07
C ASP A 7 -16.79 4.24 22.18
N ILE A 8 -15.52 4.15 21.73
CA ILE A 8 -14.63 5.31 21.57
C ILE A 8 -15.21 6.21 20.47
N GLN A 9 -15.46 7.48 20.79
CA GLN A 9 -16.08 8.38 19.83
C GLN A 9 -15.05 9.04 18.93
N ILE A 10 -15.20 8.87 17.61
CA ILE A 10 -14.40 9.58 16.62
C ILE A 10 -15.04 10.96 16.37
N LEU A 11 -14.48 12.00 16.97
CA LEU A 11 -15.03 13.36 16.91
C LEU A 11 -14.71 14.06 15.58
N ARG A 12 -13.52 13.79 15.03
CA ARG A 12 -13.05 14.42 13.78
C ARG A 12 -11.98 13.58 13.12
N VAL A 13 -11.98 13.54 11.78
CA VAL A 13 -10.90 12.93 10.98
C VAL A 13 -10.57 13.83 9.80
N ASN A 14 -9.37 14.41 9.81
CA ASN A 14 -8.86 15.31 8.78
C ASN A 14 -7.71 14.65 8.04
N TYR A 15 -7.69 14.80 6.71
CA TYR A 15 -6.55 14.45 5.89
C TYR A 15 -5.73 15.70 5.57
N LEU A 16 -4.45 15.69 5.96
CA LEU A 16 -3.50 16.76 5.60
C LEU A 16 -2.68 16.28 4.42
N ARG A 17 -2.87 16.90 3.25
CA ARG A 17 -2.38 16.38 1.94
C ARG A 17 -0.88 16.54 1.67
N GLY A 18 -0.18 17.35 2.44
CA GLY A 18 1.21 17.74 2.17
C GLY A 18 1.92 18.22 3.43
N PRO A 19 2.98 19.04 3.30
CA PRO A 19 3.68 19.61 4.45
C PRO A 19 2.73 20.26 5.45
N ASN A 20 2.83 19.82 6.70
CA ASN A 20 1.94 20.19 7.79
C ASN A 20 2.71 20.30 9.10
N ILE A 21 2.01 20.65 10.19
CA ILE A 21 2.61 20.87 11.51
C ILE A 21 3.29 19.61 12.11
N TRP A 22 3.00 18.43 11.59
CA TRP A 22 3.52 17.14 12.09
C TRP A 22 4.69 16.64 11.25
N THR A 23 4.59 16.73 9.92
CA THR A 23 5.57 16.20 8.98
C THR A 23 5.43 16.83 7.59
N TYR A 24 6.45 16.65 6.74
CA TYR A 24 6.42 17.06 5.33
C TYR A 24 5.57 16.16 4.43
N ARG A 25 5.05 15.04 4.97
CA ARG A 25 4.29 14.03 4.22
C ARG A 25 2.80 14.05 4.62
N PRO A 26 1.90 13.58 3.75
CA PRO A 26 0.48 13.49 4.09
C PRO A 26 0.17 12.66 5.36
N ILE A 27 -0.81 13.05 6.16
CA ILE A 27 -1.20 12.32 7.38
C ILE A 27 -2.72 12.33 7.58
N ILE A 28 -3.22 11.41 8.39
CA ILE A 28 -4.54 11.55 9.04
C ILE A 28 -4.31 12.19 10.41
N GLU A 29 -5.06 13.25 10.71
CA GLU A 29 -5.21 13.81 12.06
C GLU A 29 -6.63 13.52 12.53
N ALA A 30 -6.77 12.64 13.51
CA ALA A 30 -8.03 12.32 14.15
C ALA A 30 -8.11 12.90 15.56
N LEU A 31 -9.31 13.29 15.98
CA LEU A 31 -9.64 13.62 17.36
C LEU A 31 -10.62 12.58 17.87
N ILE A 32 -10.28 11.90 18.96
CA ILE A 32 -11.11 10.86 19.56
C ILE A 32 -11.38 11.16 21.03
N ASP A 33 -12.57 10.80 21.51
CA ASP A 33 -12.94 10.81 22.94
C ASP A 33 -12.95 9.36 23.42
N LEU A 34 -12.04 9.04 24.35
CA LEU A 34 -11.88 7.70 24.90
C LEU A 34 -13.04 7.29 25.81
N GLY A 35 -13.82 8.25 26.31
CA GLY A 35 -14.86 7.97 27.30
C GLY A 35 -14.26 7.25 28.51
N GLU A 36 -14.82 6.09 28.84
CA GLU A 36 -14.33 5.32 30.00
C GLU A 36 -12.93 4.73 29.79
N PHE A 37 -12.45 4.53 28.55
CA PHE A 37 -11.10 4.01 28.30
C PHE A 37 -9.98 4.91 28.84
N GLU A 38 -10.28 6.15 29.19
CA GLU A 38 -9.33 7.03 29.86
C GLU A 38 -8.89 6.48 31.23
N ASP A 39 -9.77 5.74 31.91
CA ASP A 39 -9.50 5.09 33.20
C ASP A 39 -9.03 3.63 33.06
N TYR A 40 -8.94 3.11 31.82
CA TYR A 40 -8.58 1.72 31.52
C TYR A 40 -7.46 1.65 30.48
N PRO A 41 -6.19 1.88 30.88
CA PRO A 41 -5.05 1.66 30.00
C PRO A 41 -4.95 0.18 29.59
N SER A 42 -4.20 -0.10 28.52
CA SER A 42 -4.08 -1.42 27.89
C SER A 42 -3.79 -2.58 28.86
N ASN A 43 -2.99 -2.35 29.89
CA ASN A 43 -2.62 -3.35 30.90
C ASN A 43 -3.69 -3.65 31.95
N SER A 44 -4.75 -2.84 32.01
CA SER A 44 -5.89 -3.03 32.91
C SER A 44 -7.04 -3.81 32.26
N ILE A 45 -6.94 -4.09 30.96
CA ILE A 45 -7.97 -4.78 30.19
C ILE A 45 -7.55 -6.22 29.96
N GLU A 46 -8.26 -7.15 30.59
CA GLU A 46 -7.93 -8.58 30.61
C GLU A 46 -7.86 -9.17 29.19
N GLY A 47 -6.70 -9.76 28.84
CA GLY A 47 -6.44 -10.40 27.55
C GLY A 47 -6.38 -9.45 26.34
N PHE A 48 -6.43 -8.13 26.54
CA PHE A 48 -6.43 -7.14 25.45
C PHE A 48 -5.15 -7.24 24.60
N ASN A 49 -4.00 -7.25 25.26
CA ASN A 49 -2.70 -7.30 24.60
C ASN A 49 -2.51 -8.59 23.80
N ASP A 50 -2.94 -9.73 24.35
CA ASP A 50 -2.80 -11.03 23.70
C ASP A 50 -3.65 -11.13 22.44
N ARG A 51 -4.91 -10.65 22.50
CA ARG A 51 -5.79 -10.57 21.32
C ARG A 51 -5.21 -9.67 20.24
N LEU A 52 -4.75 -8.47 20.63
CA LEU A 52 -4.18 -7.52 19.69
C LEU A 52 -2.92 -8.07 19.00
N ASN A 53 -2.00 -8.65 19.76
CA ASN A 53 -0.78 -9.25 19.24
C ASN A 53 -1.06 -10.52 18.40
N GLY A 54 -2.10 -11.28 18.75
CA GLY A 54 -2.55 -12.42 17.97
C GLY A 54 -3.08 -12.04 16.57
N TRP A 55 -3.79 -10.91 16.47
CA TRP A 55 -4.27 -10.41 15.17
C TRP A 55 -3.20 -9.66 14.38
N LEU A 56 -2.30 -8.95 15.07
CA LEU A 56 -1.35 -8.02 14.47
C LEU A 56 0.09 -8.33 14.93
N PRO A 57 0.67 -9.48 14.52
CA PRO A 57 2.00 -9.90 14.99
C PRO A 57 3.12 -8.95 14.55
N GLY A 58 2.95 -8.17 13.48
CA GLY A 58 3.93 -7.19 13.00
C GLY A 58 4.08 -5.96 13.92
N LEU A 59 3.19 -5.77 14.91
CA LEU A 59 3.35 -4.76 15.95
C LEU A 59 4.67 -4.89 16.73
N VAL A 60 5.32 -6.06 16.70
CA VAL A 60 6.68 -6.26 17.23
C VAL A 60 7.72 -5.38 16.53
N GLU A 61 7.52 -4.98 15.28
CA GLU A 61 8.46 -4.10 14.56
C GLU A 61 8.26 -2.62 14.92
N HIS A 62 7.20 -2.29 15.64
CA HIS A 62 6.89 -0.90 15.96
C HIS A 62 7.78 -0.38 17.08
N HIS A 63 8.45 0.72 16.77
CA HIS A 63 9.23 1.50 17.70
C HIS A 63 8.33 2.61 18.25
N CYS A 64 8.18 2.70 19.56
CA CYS A 64 7.54 3.86 20.19
C CYS A 64 8.61 4.80 20.75
N GLY A 65 8.26 5.74 21.64
CA GLY A 65 9.22 6.67 22.26
C GLY A 65 10.42 6.04 22.99
N VAL A 66 10.44 4.72 23.18
CA VAL A 66 11.58 3.96 23.75
C VAL A 66 12.67 3.60 22.72
N GLY A 67 12.37 3.64 21.42
CA GLY A 67 13.38 3.57 20.36
C GLY A 67 13.99 2.20 20.03
N PHE A 68 13.38 1.08 20.45
CA PHE A 68 13.84 -0.27 20.12
C PHE A 68 12.69 -1.17 19.60
N ARG A 69 13.04 -2.23 18.85
CA ARG A 69 12.11 -3.24 18.31
C ARG A 69 11.31 -3.90 19.43
N GLY A 70 9.99 -3.95 19.30
CA GLY A 70 9.08 -4.43 20.34
C GLY A 70 8.75 -3.39 21.40
N GLY A 71 9.27 -2.16 21.26
CA GLY A 71 9.04 -1.08 22.21
C GLY A 71 7.56 -0.72 22.38
N PHE A 72 6.74 -0.85 21.34
CA PHE A 72 5.29 -0.69 21.46
C PHE A 72 4.66 -1.82 22.29
N LEU A 73 5.06 -3.08 22.09
CA LEU A 73 4.55 -4.20 22.88
C LEU A 73 4.91 -4.05 24.37
N SER A 74 6.12 -3.58 24.69
CA SER A 74 6.48 -3.23 26.07
C SER A 74 5.56 -2.16 26.66
N ARG A 75 5.21 -1.12 25.88
CA ARG A 75 4.24 -0.09 26.32
C ARG A 75 2.82 -0.62 26.52
N LEU A 76 2.40 -1.59 25.73
CA LEU A 76 1.11 -2.26 25.94
C LEU A 76 1.06 -2.98 27.29
N VAL A 77 2.17 -3.62 27.69
CA VAL A 77 2.31 -4.30 28.98
C VAL A 77 2.43 -3.31 30.14
N ASP A 78 3.20 -2.23 29.99
CA ASP A 78 3.33 -1.18 31.00
C ASP A 78 2.03 -0.40 31.21
N GLY A 79 1.20 -0.33 30.17
CA GLY A 79 -0.05 0.43 30.13
C GLY A 79 0.06 1.66 29.24
N THR A 80 -0.78 1.71 28.21
CA THR A 80 -0.94 2.88 27.34
C THR A 80 -2.41 3.07 26.96
N TRP A 81 -2.77 4.30 26.58
CA TRP A 81 -4.13 4.67 26.21
C TRP A 81 -4.49 4.30 24.77
N MET A 82 -5.79 4.08 24.54
CA MET A 82 -6.32 3.59 23.28
C MET A 82 -6.03 4.52 22.09
N GLY A 83 -5.84 5.82 22.30
CA GLY A 83 -5.39 6.70 21.21
C GLY A 83 -4.01 6.35 20.66
N HIS A 84 -3.08 5.97 21.52
CA HIS A 84 -1.76 5.47 21.12
C HIS A 84 -1.84 4.06 20.53
N VAL A 85 -2.77 3.23 21.00
CA VAL A 85 -2.99 1.91 20.40
C VAL A 85 -3.55 2.04 18.98
N MET A 86 -4.60 2.84 18.79
CA MET A 86 -5.20 3.11 17.48
C MET A 86 -4.19 3.71 16.49
N GLU A 87 -3.25 4.54 16.96
CA GLU A 87 -2.14 5.02 16.13
C GLU A 87 -1.34 3.87 15.52
N HIS A 88 -0.80 2.98 16.37
CA HIS A 88 0.05 1.87 15.95
C HIS A 88 -0.72 0.84 15.11
N VAL A 89 -1.96 0.53 15.49
CA VAL A 89 -2.82 -0.37 14.72
C VAL A 89 -3.13 0.20 13.33
N SER A 90 -3.41 1.51 13.21
CA SER A 90 -3.64 2.13 11.90
C SER A 90 -2.41 2.08 11.00
N ILE A 91 -1.22 2.17 11.59
CA ILE A 91 0.05 2.05 10.87
C ILE A 91 0.24 0.61 10.39
N GLU A 92 0.10 -0.37 11.29
CA GLU A 92 0.31 -1.79 10.98
C GLU A 92 -0.66 -2.28 9.90
N LEU A 93 -1.95 -1.90 9.99
CA LEU A 93 -2.93 -2.24 8.96
C LEU A 93 -2.56 -1.74 7.57
N GLN A 94 -1.95 -0.55 7.47
CA GLN A 94 -1.46 -0.02 6.20
C GLN A 94 -0.23 -0.78 5.70
N LEU A 95 0.68 -1.17 6.59
CA LEU A 95 1.85 -1.98 6.25
C LEU A 95 1.44 -3.37 5.73
N MET A 96 0.49 -4.03 6.40
CA MET A 96 -0.08 -5.31 5.96
C MET A 96 -0.80 -5.21 4.60
N ALA A 97 -1.34 -4.02 4.29
CA ALA A 97 -1.93 -3.69 3.00
C ALA A 97 -0.89 -3.36 1.90
N GLY A 98 0.41 -3.41 2.20
CA GLY A 98 1.50 -3.11 1.27
C GLY A 98 1.77 -1.61 1.08
N ALA A 99 1.08 -0.75 1.85
CA ALA A 99 1.32 0.68 1.85
C ALA A 99 2.42 1.06 2.84
N ARG A 100 2.80 2.34 2.84
CA ARG A 100 3.89 2.85 3.68
C ARG A 100 3.37 3.74 4.79
N ALA A 101 3.62 3.32 6.02
CA ALA A 101 3.31 4.07 7.21
C ALA A 101 4.42 3.88 8.25
N GLU A 102 5.19 4.93 8.55
CA GLU A 102 6.34 4.86 9.47
C GLU A 102 6.34 6.01 10.50
N PHE A 103 5.28 6.80 10.54
CA PHE A 103 5.16 7.92 11.47
C PHE A 103 3.79 7.92 12.12
N GLY A 104 3.79 8.09 13.44
CA GLY A 104 2.59 8.29 14.24
C GLY A 104 2.88 9.16 15.46
N LYS A 105 1.82 9.76 16.00
CA LYS A 105 1.83 10.42 17.30
C LYS A 105 0.43 10.54 17.89
N ALA A 106 0.29 10.09 19.14
CA ALA A 106 -0.90 10.30 19.95
C ALA A 106 -0.58 11.19 21.15
N ARG A 107 -1.43 12.20 21.37
CA ARG A 107 -1.33 13.12 22.51
C ARG A 107 -2.72 13.52 23.00
N GLU A 108 -2.91 13.48 24.30
CA GLU A 108 -4.08 14.09 24.95
C GLU A 108 -4.08 15.60 24.67
N ILE A 109 -5.27 16.16 24.47
CA ILE A 109 -5.46 17.61 24.36
C ILE A 109 -5.87 18.21 25.71
N SER A 110 -6.21 19.50 25.76
CA SER A 110 -6.59 20.18 27.00
C SER A 110 -7.83 19.62 27.70
N LYS A 111 -8.63 18.78 27.02
CA LYS A 111 -9.79 18.09 27.61
C LYS A 111 -9.39 16.65 27.92
N ARG A 112 -9.55 16.26 29.19
CA ARG A 112 -9.25 14.91 29.68
C ARG A 112 -9.96 13.84 28.84
N GLY A 113 -9.25 12.77 28.49
CA GLY A 113 -9.80 11.65 27.73
C GLY A 113 -9.97 11.92 26.24
N VAL A 114 -9.64 13.14 25.77
CA VAL A 114 -9.70 13.48 24.35
C VAL A 114 -8.28 13.51 23.78
N TYR A 115 -8.06 12.70 22.75
CA TYR A 115 -6.75 12.51 22.15
C TYR A 115 -6.75 12.96 20.71
N LYS A 116 -5.67 13.65 20.34
CA LYS A 116 -5.30 13.81 18.96
C LYS A 116 -4.40 12.65 18.55
N VAL A 117 -4.84 11.89 17.56
CA VAL A 117 -4.11 10.76 16.98
C VAL A 117 -3.70 11.13 15.56
N VAL A 118 -2.40 11.04 15.28
CA VAL A 118 -1.81 11.40 13.99
C VAL A 118 -1.05 10.22 13.46
N PHE A 119 -1.21 9.88 12.19
CA PHE A 119 -0.39 8.84 11.54
C PHE A 119 -0.23 9.07 10.04
N ARG A 120 0.86 8.55 9.49
CA ARG A 120 1.18 8.60 8.06
C ARG A 120 0.19 7.77 7.24
N THR A 121 -0.27 8.35 6.13
CA THR A 121 -0.99 7.62 5.08
C THR A 121 -0.57 8.12 3.70
N GLU A 122 -0.44 7.23 2.73
CA GLU A 122 -0.19 7.61 1.34
C GLU A 122 -1.42 8.24 0.67
N HIS A 123 -2.62 7.88 1.10
CA HIS A 123 -3.88 8.34 0.52
C HIS A 123 -4.98 8.54 1.57
N GLU A 124 -5.89 9.49 1.33
CA GLU A 124 -6.98 9.81 2.24
C GLU A 124 -7.85 8.59 2.55
N THR A 125 -8.33 7.90 1.51
CA THR A 125 -9.22 6.73 1.64
C THR A 125 -8.57 5.63 2.47
N LEU A 126 -7.32 5.26 2.15
CA LEU A 126 -6.59 4.24 2.89
C LEU A 126 -6.42 4.63 4.37
N GLY A 127 -6.09 5.91 4.63
CA GLY A 127 -5.94 6.41 5.99
C GLY A 127 -7.25 6.38 6.79
N ARG A 128 -8.37 6.76 6.17
CA ARG A 128 -9.69 6.74 6.82
C ARG A 128 -10.17 5.31 7.11
N GLU A 129 -10.05 4.41 6.14
CA GLU A 129 -10.48 3.02 6.30
C GLU A 129 -9.59 2.25 7.29
N SER A 130 -8.26 2.46 7.25
CA SER A 130 -7.36 1.85 8.24
C SER A 130 -7.61 2.38 9.66
N PHE A 131 -7.91 3.67 9.84
CA PHE A 131 -8.27 4.22 11.15
C PHE A 131 -9.59 3.66 11.69
N LYS A 132 -10.58 3.51 10.80
CA LYS A 132 -11.88 2.91 11.13
C LYS A 132 -11.71 1.44 11.52
N ALA A 133 -10.92 0.67 10.77
CA ALA A 133 -10.59 -0.71 11.12
C ALA A 133 -9.82 -0.77 12.45
N ALA A 134 -8.87 0.14 12.70
CA ALA A 134 -8.15 0.22 13.96
C ALA A 134 -9.07 0.46 15.16
N HIS A 135 -10.06 1.35 15.01
CA HIS A 135 -11.12 1.55 16.01
C HIS A 135 -11.88 0.24 16.29
N GLN A 136 -12.34 -0.45 15.24
CA GLN A 136 -13.08 -1.71 15.39
C GLN A 136 -12.24 -2.81 16.05
N ILE A 137 -10.95 -2.92 15.69
CA ILE A 137 -10.01 -3.86 16.30
C ILE A 137 -9.84 -3.56 17.78
N VAL A 138 -9.62 -2.30 18.16
CA VAL A 138 -9.46 -1.91 19.56
C VAL A 138 -10.74 -2.20 20.35
N MET A 139 -11.92 -1.88 19.80
CA MET A 139 -13.19 -2.17 20.45
C MET A 139 -13.46 -3.67 20.58
N ALA A 140 -13.13 -4.47 19.57
CA ALA A 140 -13.27 -5.93 19.60
C ALA A 140 -12.29 -6.56 20.60
N ALA A 141 -11.02 -6.11 20.60
CA ALA A 141 -10.02 -6.55 21.55
C ALA A 141 -10.45 -6.20 22.98
N ALA A 142 -10.96 -4.99 23.25
CA ALA A 142 -11.38 -4.60 24.59
C ALA A 142 -12.58 -5.38 25.11
N ASN A 143 -13.52 -5.72 24.22
CA ASN A 143 -14.77 -6.40 24.57
C ASN A 143 -14.72 -7.93 24.40
N ASN A 144 -13.54 -8.50 24.12
CA ASN A 144 -13.37 -9.93 23.88
C ASN A 144 -14.30 -10.48 22.78
N LEU A 145 -14.40 -9.74 21.67
CA LEU A 145 -15.15 -10.12 20.47
C LEU A 145 -14.21 -10.65 19.39
N PRO A 146 -14.66 -11.61 18.55
CA PRO A 146 -13.88 -12.05 17.41
C PRO A 146 -13.72 -10.91 16.38
N TYR A 147 -12.59 -10.89 15.68
CA TYR A 147 -12.32 -9.95 14.59
C TYR A 147 -11.67 -10.68 13.41
N ASP A 148 -12.17 -10.43 12.20
CA ASP A 148 -11.63 -10.99 10.97
C ASP A 148 -10.56 -10.05 10.39
N ILE A 149 -9.32 -10.28 10.81
CA ILE A 149 -8.19 -9.47 10.38
C ILE A 149 -7.85 -9.70 8.90
N ASP A 150 -7.98 -10.93 8.41
CA ASP A 150 -7.62 -11.28 7.03
C ASP A 150 -8.55 -10.59 6.03
N ALA A 151 -9.87 -10.63 6.27
CA ALA A 151 -10.83 -9.93 5.43
C ALA A 151 -10.61 -8.41 5.44
N THR A 152 -10.24 -7.85 6.60
CA THR A 152 -9.94 -6.42 6.76
C THR A 152 -8.70 -6.03 5.97
N VAL A 153 -7.63 -6.80 6.08
CA VAL A 153 -6.38 -6.56 5.34
C VAL A 153 -6.60 -6.71 3.84
N ASP A 154 -7.35 -7.71 3.39
CA ASP A 154 -7.68 -7.89 1.97
C ASP A 154 -8.53 -6.75 1.40
N HIS A 155 -9.42 -6.18 2.21
CA HIS A 155 -10.12 -4.95 1.83
C HIS A 155 -9.14 -3.78 1.69
N LEU A 156 -8.27 -3.56 2.68
CA LEU A 156 -7.30 -2.46 2.66
C LEU A 156 -6.27 -2.61 1.52
N ARG A 157 -5.88 -3.83 1.14
CA ARG A 157 -5.05 -4.10 -0.04
C ARG A 157 -5.73 -3.61 -1.32
N LYS A 158 -7.02 -3.91 -1.51
CA LYS A 158 -7.78 -3.42 -2.68
C LYS A 158 -7.88 -1.89 -2.70
N VAL A 159 -8.04 -1.26 -1.53
CA VAL A 159 -8.02 0.20 -1.39
C VAL A 159 -6.63 0.75 -1.74
N ALA A 160 -5.55 0.14 -1.24
CA ALA A 160 -4.19 0.53 -1.56
C ALA A 160 -3.88 0.39 -3.06
N ASP A 161 -4.22 -0.74 -3.68
CA ASP A 161 -4.03 -0.99 -5.11
C ASP A 161 -4.79 0.00 -6.00
N THR A 162 -5.97 0.44 -5.55
CA THR A 162 -6.80 1.40 -6.29
C THR A 162 -6.24 2.82 -6.18
N PHE A 163 -5.84 3.24 -4.98
CA PHE A 163 -5.60 4.66 -4.69
C PHE A 163 -4.14 5.03 -4.43
N CYS A 164 -3.27 4.09 -4.07
CA CYS A 164 -1.85 4.38 -3.80
C CYS A 164 -1.02 4.31 -5.10
N LEU A 165 0.28 4.58 -5.00
CA LEU A 165 1.18 4.49 -6.16
C LEU A 165 1.57 3.03 -6.38
N GLY A 166 1.57 2.60 -7.63
CA GLY A 166 2.07 1.28 -8.00
C GLY A 166 3.57 1.14 -7.70
N PRO A 167 4.09 -0.10 -7.58
CA PRO A 167 5.44 -0.36 -7.07
C PRO A 167 6.54 0.39 -7.85
N SER A 168 6.50 0.35 -9.19
CA SER A 168 7.50 1.03 -10.02
C SER A 168 7.46 2.56 -9.83
N THR A 169 6.27 3.15 -9.81
CA THR A 169 6.11 4.59 -9.57
C THR A 169 6.60 4.97 -8.18
N SER A 170 6.27 4.15 -7.19
CA SER A 170 6.60 4.36 -5.78
C SER A 170 8.11 4.39 -5.56
N CYS A 171 8.86 3.47 -6.18
CA CYS A 171 10.33 3.46 -6.17
C CYS A 171 10.95 4.76 -6.71
N ILE A 172 10.41 5.31 -7.81
CA ILE A 172 10.91 6.57 -8.38
C ILE A 172 10.60 7.74 -7.44
N VAL A 173 9.40 7.76 -6.87
CA VAL A 173 8.98 8.79 -5.90
C VAL A 173 9.82 8.74 -4.61
N ASP A 174 10.26 7.56 -4.18
CA ASP A 174 11.19 7.44 -3.05
C ASP A 174 12.56 7.99 -3.37
N ALA A 175 13.10 7.64 -4.53
CA ALA A 175 14.38 8.16 -4.96
C ALA A 175 14.33 9.69 -5.04
N ALA A 176 13.24 10.26 -5.56
CA ALA A 176 12.99 11.70 -5.52
C ALA A 176 12.93 12.24 -4.08
N SER A 177 12.20 11.58 -3.18
CA SER A 177 12.10 11.99 -1.77
C SER A 177 13.46 11.96 -1.05
N ALA A 178 14.26 10.92 -1.25
CA ALA A 178 15.62 10.78 -0.71
C ALA A 178 16.57 11.85 -1.26
N ALA A 179 16.41 12.20 -2.53
CA ALA A 179 17.12 13.31 -3.18
C ALA A 179 16.56 14.70 -2.82
N LYS A 180 15.56 14.79 -1.93
CA LYS A 180 14.87 16.03 -1.54
C LYS A 180 14.23 16.76 -2.74
N ILE A 181 13.82 16.00 -3.75
CA ILE A 181 13.07 16.47 -4.91
C ILE A 181 11.58 16.43 -4.55
N PRO A 182 10.88 17.58 -4.56
CA PRO A 182 9.45 17.62 -4.30
C PRO A 182 8.70 16.90 -5.41
N HIS A 183 7.58 16.27 -5.08
CA HIS A 183 6.74 15.59 -6.06
C HIS A 183 5.26 15.86 -5.79
N ILE A 184 4.46 15.82 -6.86
CA ILE A 184 3.01 16.00 -6.82
C ILE A 184 2.39 14.93 -7.69
N ARG A 185 1.43 14.17 -7.15
CA ARG A 185 0.59 13.28 -7.94
C ARG A 185 -0.48 14.12 -8.66
N LEU A 186 -0.52 14.05 -9.99
CA LEU A 186 -1.36 14.92 -10.83
C LEU A 186 -2.74 14.30 -11.12
N THR A 187 -2.90 12.99 -10.97
CA THR A 187 -4.16 12.27 -11.20
C THR A 187 -4.39 11.21 -10.11
N GLU A 188 -5.56 10.58 -10.12
CA GLU A 188 -5.82 9.39 -9.30
C GLU A 188 -4.96 8.19 -9.74
N GLY A 189 -4.41 8.21 -10.96
CA GLY A 189 -3.48 7.21 -11.48
C GLY A 189 -2.01 7.48 -11.13
N ASN A 190 -1.10 6.88 -11.90
CA ASN A 190 0.35 6.92 -11.66
C ASN A 190 1.08 8.08 -12.36
N LEU A 191 0.39 9.20 -12.65
CA LEU A 191 1.01 10.39 -13.24
C LEU A 191 1.55 11.30 -12.13
N VAL A 192 2.87 11.48 -12.10
CA VAL A 192 3.57 12.23 -11.06
C VAL A 192 4.46 13.30 -11.68
N GLN A 193 4.41 14.50 -11.11
CA GLN A 193 5.36 15.56 -11.35
C GLN A 193 6.49 15.49 -10.32
N LEU A 194 7.73 15.62 -10.78
CA LEU A 194 8.93 15.77 -9.97
C LEU A 194 9.49 17.19 -10.16
N GLY A 195 9.79 17.90 -9.09
CA GLY A 195 10.30 19.28 -9.13
C GLY A 195 9.25 20.34 -9.50
N TYR A 196 9.72 21.58 -9.69
CA TYR A 196 8.88 22.76 -9.93
C TYR A 196 9.40 23.62 -11.09
N GLY A 197 8.50 24.43 -11.65
CA GLY A 197 8.83 25.46 -12.64
C GLY A 197 9.45 24.89 -13.91
N SER A 198 10.42 25.59 -14.47
CA SER A 198 11.12 25.18 -15.71
C SER A 198 11.96 23.92 -15.56
N ARG A 199 12.20 23.44 -14.33
CA ARG A 199 12.96 22.21 -14.05
C ARG A 199 12.07 21.03 -13.67
N GLN A 200 10.74 21.18 -13.74
CA GLN A 200 9.84 20.07 -13.46
C GLN A 200 9.98 18.96 -14.51
N ARG A 201 9.84 17.72 -14.06
CA ARG A 201 9.82 16.51 -14.89
C ARG A 201 8.54 15.73 -14.64
N ARG A 202 8.11 14.92 -15.59
CA ARG A 202 6.94 14.04 -15.41
C ARG A 202 7.30 12.59 -15.61
N ILE A 203 6.65 11.76 -14.81
CA ILE A 203 6.64 10.31 -14.98
C ILE A 203 5.20 9.82 -15.02
N TRP A 204 4.94 8.81 -15.84
CA TRP A 204 3.70 8.06 -15.81
C TRP A 204 4.05 6.59 -15.65
N THR A 205 3.79 6.02 -14.48
CA THR A 205 4.40 4.75 -14.06
C THR A 205 5.94 4.83 -14.09
N ALA A 206 6.59 4.07 -14.97
CA ALA A 206 8.04 4.10 -15.18
C ALA A 206 8.46 4.94 -16.40
N GLU A 207 7.53 5.38 -17.24
CA GLU A 207 7.83 6.26 -18.37
C GLU A 207 8.17 7.67 -17.90
N THR A 208 8.98 8.38 -18.68
CA THR A 208 9.37 9.76 -18.39
C THR A 208 8.96 10.68 -19.52
N ASP A 209 8.98 11.99 -19.28
CA ASP A 209 8.84 13.01 -20.33
C ASP A 209 9.95 12.98 -21.42
N ARG A 210 10.94 12.09 -21.32
CA ARG A 210 11.93 11.80 -22.37
C ARG A 210 11.61 10.53 -23.16
N THR A 211 10.63 9.74 -22.74
CA THR A 211 10.15 8.60 -23.50
C THR A 211 9.40 9.12 -24.72
N SER A 212 9.89 8.80 -25.92
CA SER A 212 9.21 9.17 -27.17
C SER A 212 7.92 8.37 -27.34
N ALA A 213 6.84 9.03 -27.77
CA ALA A 213 5.59 8.35 -28.11
C ALA A 213 5.79 7.29 -29.23
N ILE A 214 6.73 7.53 -30.15
CA ILE A 214 7.09 6.54 -31.18
C ILE A 214 7.75 5.31 -30.54
N ALA A 215 8.65 5.54 -29.58
CA ALA A 215 9.36 4.44 -28.91
C ALA A 215 8.41 3.61 -28.04
N GLU A 216 7.49 4.26 -27.31
CA GLU A 216 6.44 3.57 -26.55
C GLU A 216 5.58 2.72 -27.49
N GLY A 217 5.05 3.31 -28.56
CA GLY A 217 4.22 2.58 -29.53
C GLY A 217 4.93 1.40 -30.17
N ILE A 218 6.22 1.54 -30.52
CA ILE A 218 7.05 0.44 -31.01
C ILE A 218 7.16 -0.65 -29.94
N SER A 219 7.53 -0.29 -28.70
CA SER A 219 7.77 -1.24 -27.61
C SER A 219 6.51 -2.04 -27.23
N SER A 220 5.34 -1.45 -27.40
CA SER A 220 4.04 -2.09 -27.19
C SER A 220 3.68 -3.06 -28.31
N TYR A 221 4.27 -2.90 -29.51
CA TYR A 221 4.05 -3.79 -30.66
C TYR A 221 5.20 -4.81 -30.83
N LYS A 222 4.93 -6.04 -30.38
CA LYS A 222 5.97 -7.08 -30.19
C LYS A 222 6.68 -7.47 -31.49
N ASP A 223 5.97 -7.57 -32.60
CA ASP A 223 6.56 -8.01 -33.88
C ASP A 223 7.43 -6.93 -34.52
N LEU A 224 6.97 -5.68 -34.57
CA LEU A 224 7.81 -4.56 -35.00
C LEU A 224 9.04 -4.37 -34.09
N THR A 225 8.88 -4.56 -32.78
CA THR A 225 10.03 -4.54 -31.86
C THR A 225 11.06 -5.60 -32.23
N LYS A 226 10.64 -6.85 -32.47
CA LYS A 226 11.56 -7.92 -32.89
C LYS A 226 12.24 -7.60 -34.21
N GLU A 227 11.49 -7.09 -35.19
CA GLU A 227 12.03 -6.75 -36.51
C GLU A 227 13.12 -5.67 -36.41
N LEU A 228 12.86 -4.58 -35.69
CA LEU A 228 13.83 -3.50 -35.51
C LEU A 228 15.07 -3.95 -34.73
N LEU A 229 14.90 -4.80 -33.71
CA LEU A 229 16.02 -5.40 -32.99
C LEU A 229 16.87 -6.29 -33.91
N ALA A 230 16.24 -7.14 -34.72
CA ALA A 230 16.93 -8.02 -35.67
C ALA A 230 17.70 -7.22 -36.73
N GLN A 231 17.09 -6.17 -37.30
CA GLN A 231 17.74 -5.26 -38.25
C GLN A 231 18.96 -4.55 -37.62
N ALA A 232 18.92 -4.27 -36.32
CA ALA A 232 20.05 -3.75 -35.56
C ALA A 232 21.10 -4.81 -35.18
N GLY A 233 20.93 -6.07 -35.58
CA GLY A 233 21.85 -7.17 -35.27
C GLY A 233 21.70 -7.73 -33.86
N ILE A 234 20.62 -7.40 -33.15
CA ILE A 234 20.31 -7.94 -31.82
C ILE A 234 19.56 -9.26 -31.99
N PRO A 235 20.05 -10.37 -31.40
CA PRO A 235 19.35 -11.65 -31.47
C PRO A 235 17.93 -11.57 -30.89
N VAL A 236 16.95 -12.05 -31.64
CA VAL A 236 15.55 -12.14 -31.23
C VAL A 236 15.05 -13.58 -31.40
N PRO A 237 14.11 -14.05 -30.56
CA PRO A 237 13.53 -15.38 -30.73
C PRO A 237 12.70 -15.45 -32.01
N GLU A 238 12.76 -16.60 -32.68
CA GLU A 238 11.88 -16.94 -33.79
C GLU A 238 10.43 -16.95 -33.32
N GLY A 239 9.51 -16.55 -34.20
CA GLY A 239 8.09 -16.52 -33.89
C GLY A 239 7.30 -15.78 -34.95
N GLN A 240 6.03 -16.14 -35.08
CA GLN A 240 5.12 -15.59 -36.10
C GLN A 240 3.78 -15.19 -35.50
N GLU A 241 3.14 -14.19 -36.12
CA GLU A 241 1.74 -13.85 -35.83
C GLU A 241 0.82 -14.97 -36.36
N VAL A 242 -0.14 -15.37 -35.55
CA VAL A 242 -1.10 -16.44 -35.87
C VAL A 242 -2.52 -15.93 -35.62
N LYS A 243 -3.48 -16.37 -36.46
CA LYS A 243 -4.85 -15.83 -36.44
C LYS A 243 -5.86 -16.77 -35.77
N ASN A 244 -5.51 -18.04 -35.62
CA ASN A 244 -6.36 -19.07 -35.03
C ASN A 244 -5.49 -20.19 -34.42
N ALA A 245 -6.13 -21.15 -33.72
CA ALA A 245 -5.45 -22.23 -33.03
C ALA A 245 -4.72 -23.20 -33.99
N GLU A 246 -5.27 -23.44 -35.19
CA GLU A 246 -4.65 -24.31 -36.18
C GLU A 246 -3.34 -23.71 -36.72
N ASP A 247 -3.35 -22.41 -37.03
CA ASP A 247 -2.16 -21.66 -37.43
C ASP A 247 -1.13 -21.63 -36.30
N ALA A 248 -1.58 -21.48 -35.05
CA ALA A 248 -0.72 -21.51 -33.87
C ALA A 248 -0.01 -22.86 -33.70
N TRP A 249 -0.72 -23.96 -33.93
CA TRP A 249 -0.13 -25.29 -33.83
C TRP A 249 0.90 -25.57 -34.94
N LYS A 250 0.58 -25.21 -36.19
CA LYS A 250 1.54 -25.31 -37.30
C LYS A 250 2.80 -24.49 -37.02
N ALA A 251 2.62 -23.25 -36.54
CA ALA A 251 3.73 -22.39 -36.11
C ALA A 251 4.63 -23.08 -35.08
N ALA A 252 4.02 -23.69 -34.07
CA ALA A 252 4.72 -24.33 -32.98
C ALA A 252 5.54 -25.54 -33.45
N GLN A 253 5.00 -26.31 -34.39
CA GLN A 253 5.70 -27.45 -34.99
C GLN A 253 6.90 -27.02 -35.84
N ASP A 254 6.75 -25.93 -36.60
CA ASP A 254 7.81 -25.39 -37.46
C ASP A 254 8.97 -24.79 -36.65
N ILE A 255 8.65 -24.04 -35.58
CA ILE A 255 9.64 -23.42 -34.67
C ILE A 255 10.33 -24.48 -33.80
N GLY A 256 9.59 -25.51 -33.41
CA GLY A 256 10.04 -26.52 -32.45
C GLY A 256 9.57 -26.21 -31.03
N LEU A 257 9.17 -27.27 -30.32
CA LEU A 257 8.59 -27.21 -28.97
C LEU A 257 9.68 -27.24 -27.87
N PRO A 258 9.45 -26.63 -26.70
CA PRO A 258 8.24 -25.89 -26.31
C PRO A 258 8.19 -24.46 -26.87
N VAL A 259 6.98 -23.92 -27.01
CA VAL A 259 6.76 -22.53 -27.44
C VAL A 259 6.01 -21.70 -26.39
N VAL A 260 6.02 -20.38 -26.59
CA VAL A 260 5.23 -19.41 -25.82
C VAL A 260 4.15 -18.82 -26.72
N VAL A 261 2.90 -18.87 -26.26
CA VAL A 261 1.77 -18.22 -26.93
C VAL A 261 1.41 -16.96 -26.15
N LYS A 262 1.30 -15.83 -26.84
CA LYS A 262 0.98 -14.54 -26.23
C LYS A 262 0.07 -13.70 -27.13
N PRO A 263 -0.85 -12.90 -26.56
CA PRO A 263 -1.63 -11.96 -27.36
C PRO A 263 -0.71 -10.88 -27.96
N LEU A 264 -1.05 -10.46 -29.17
CA LEU A 264 -0.30 -9.44 -29.89
C LEU A 264 -0.33 -8.10 -29.13
N ASP A 265 -1.52 -7.71 -28.69
CA ASP A 265 -1.86 -6.46 -27.98
C ASP A 265 -1.92 -6.61 -26.44
N GLY A 266 -1.43 -7.73 -25.90
CA GLY A 266 -1.38 -7.98 -24.46
C GLY A 266 -0.21 -7.30 -23.76
N GLN A 267 -0.42 -6.85 -22.52
CA GLN A 267 0.62 -6.31 -21.63
C GLN A 267 0.66 -7.09 -20.30
N ARG A 268 1.74 -6.90 -19.52
CA ARG A 268 1.89 -7.46 -18.15
C ARG A 268 1.73 -8.99 -18.05
N GLY A 269 2.03 -9.69 -19.13
CA GLY A 269 1.90 -11.16 -19.18
C GLY A 269 0.45 -11.67 -19.26
N TRP A 270 -0.54 -10.79 -19.43
CA TRP A 270 -1.94 -11.22 -19.56
C TRP A 270 -2.17 -12.03 -20.83
N GLY A 271 -2.82 -13.19 -20.67
CA GLY A 271 -3.08 -14.13 -21.75
C GLY A 271 -1.85 -14.89 -22.25
N VAL A 272 -0.70 -14.79 -21.57
CA VAL A 272 0.51 -15.51 -21.96
C VAL A 272 0.45 -16.94 -21.42
N SER A 273 0.60 -17.91 -22.33
CA SER A 273 0.80 -19.33 -22.02
C SER A 273 2.26 -19.68 -22.25
N LEU A 274 2.91 -20.18 -21.20
CA LEU A 274 4.32 -20.58 -21.20
C LEU A 274 4.43 -22.10 -21.30
N ASP A 275 5.57 -22.58 -21.83
CA ASP A 275 5.90 -24.01 -21.93
C ASP A 275 4.82 -24.86 -22.63
N VAL A 276 4.23 -24.32 -23.70
CA VAL A 276 3.23 -25.03 -24.51
C VAL A 276 3.95 -26.14 -25.29
N ARG A 277 3.54 -27.38 -25.06
CA ARG A 277 4.19 -28.59 -25.61
C ARG A 277 3.26 -29.45 -26.46
N THR A 278 1.96 -29.20 -26.40
CA THR A 278 0.96 -29.97 -27.14
C THR A 278 -0.05 -29.04 -27.78
N GLU A 279 -0.83 -29.57 -28.73
CA GLU A 279 -1.89 -28.80 -29.38
C GLU A 279 -2.96 -28.33 -28.39
N GLN A 280 -3.17 -29.09 -27.31
CA GLN A 280 -4.14 -28.76 -26.26
C GLN A 280 -3.60 -27.76 -25.22
N GLY A 281 -2.31 -27.42 -25.25
CA GLY A 281 -1.60 -26.64 -24.22
C GLY A 281 -0.59 -27.51 -23.48
#